data_AF-A0A1Y5Q6C9-F1
#
_entry.id   AF-A0A1Y5Q6C9-F1
#
_cell.length_a   1.000
_cell.length_b   1.000
_cell.length_c   1.000
_cell.angle_alpha   90.00
_cell.angle_beta   90.00
_cell.angle_gamma   90.00
#
_symmetry.space_group_name_H-M   'P 1'
#
loop_
_entity.id
_entity.type
_entity.pdbx_description
1 polymer ?
#
loop_
_entity_poly.entity_id
_entity_poly.type
_entity_poly.pdbx_seq_one_letter_code
_entity_poly.pdbx_strand_id
1 'polypeptide(L)'
;MTKAATILPVLLLLAACGEKVIGAPQPGDRMQLPAIEWRVVDRPGLLRAYQASGMELASGQQLEGFAGIAPDGTRVVYTLPPRTVDDSATCTLGHEVMHVVLGAYHHAK
;
A
#
# COMPACT_ATOMS: atom_id res chain seq x y z
N MET A 1 -6.35 6.09 51.14
CA MET A 1 -7.04 5.20 50.18
C MET A 1 -7.16 5.94 48.85
N THR A 2 -6.35 5.45 47.91
CA THR A 2 -6.33 5.61 46.45
C THR A 2 -7.49 6.30 45.75
N LYS A 3 -7.18 7.30 44.90
CA LYS A 3 -7.70 7.40 43.53
C LYS A 3 -6.59 7.91 42.60
N ALA A 4 -5.85 6.97 42.02
CA ALA A 4 -5.02 7.23 40.85
C ALA A 4 -5.96 7.30 39.64
N ALA A 5 -6.10 8.49 39.05
CA ALA A 5 -6.70 8.64 37.73
C ALA A 5 -5.57 8.66 36.70
N THR A 6 -5.14 7.46 36.31
CA THR A 6 -4.25 7.25 35.18
C THR A 6 -5.07 7.42 33.90
N ILE A 7 -4.85 8.51 33.16
CA ILE A 7 -5.40 8.68 31.80
C ILE A 7 -4.22 8.98 30.86
N LEU A 8 -3.65 7.94 30.25
CA LEU A 8 -2.99 7.95 28.94
C LEU A 8 -2.66 6.49 28.57
N PRO A 9 -2.67 6.05 27.28
CA PRO A 9 -2.71 6.86 26.06
C PRO A 9 -3.70 6.43 24.98
N VAL A 10 -4.20 7.41 24.22
CA VAL A 10 -4.67 7.22 22.84
C VAL A 10 -3.42 7.20 21.95
N LEU A 11 -2.92 6.01 21.63
CA LEU A 11 -1.82 5.79 20.68
C LEU A 11 -2.12 4.51 19.87
N LEU A 12 -3.30 4.49 19.24
CA LEU A 12 -3.82 3.36 18.47
C LEU A 12 -4.09 3.75 17.00
N LEU A 13 -3.20 4.51 16.36
CA LEU A 13 -3.36 4.93 14.96
C LEU A 13 -2.13 4.67 14.07
N LEU A 14 -1.31 3.67 14.40
CA LEU A 14 -0.29 3.13 13.47
C LEU A 14 -0.72 1.80 12.84
N ALA A 15 -2.03 1.55 12.79
CA ALA A 15 -2.59 0.41 12.09
C ALA A 15 -2.62 0.68 10.57
N ALA A 16 -1.44 0.78 9.95
CA ALA A 16 -1.28 0.29 8.59
C ALA A 16 -1.35 -1.25 8.65
N CYS A 17 -2.56 -1.77 8.91
CA CYS A 17 -2.88 -3.18 8.76
C CYS A 17 -2.74 -3.52 7.27
N GLY A 18 -2.13 -4.62 6.83
CA GLY A 18 -1.64 -5.77 7.58
C GLY A 18 -1.18 -6.87 6.62
N GLU A 19 -0.68 -6.50 5.44
CA GLU A 19 -0.05 -7.43 4.51
C GLU A 19 1.47 -7.38 4.69
N LYS A 20 2.12 -8.54 4.78
CA LYS A 20 3.58 -8.64 4.82
C LYS A 20 4.07 -8.90 3.41
N VAL A 21 4.92 -8.00 2.89
CA VAL A 21 5.65 -8.28 1.65
C VAL A 21 6.72 -9.34 1.96
N ILE A 22 6.67 -10.46 1.24
CA ILE A 22 7.59 -11.61 1.43
C ILE A 22 8.86 -11.38 0.60
N GLY A 23 10.00 -11.89 1.07
CA GLY A 23 11.27 -11.80 0.34
C GLY A 23 12.13 -10.62 0.76
N ALA A 24 12.29 -10.42 2.07
CA ALA A 24 13.11 -9.34 2.62
C ALA A 24 14.57 -9.42 2.11
N PRO A 25 15.09 -8.34 1.49
CA PRO A 25 16.48 -8.28 1.07
C PRO A 25 17.47 -8.46 2.23
N GLN A 26 18.65 -8.97 1.95
CA GLN A 26 19.75 -9.16 2.88
C GLN A 26 20.79 -8.03 2.78
N PRO A 27 21.62 -7.81 3.83
CA PRO A 27 22.73 -6.87 3.74
C PRO A 27 23.65 -7.19 2.55
N GLY A 28 23.84 -6.22 1.65
CA GLY A 28 24.66 -6.36 0.45
C GLY A 28 23.86 -6.63 -0.84
N ASP A 29 22.56 -6.93 -0.74
CA ASP A 29 21.71 -7.10 -1.92
C ASP A 29 21.57 -5.77 -2.67
N ARG A 30 21.64 -5.86 -4.00
CA ARG A 30 21.32 -4.74 -4.89
C ARG A 30 20.04 -5.06 -5.64
N MET A 31 18.96 -4.37 -5.27
CA MET A 31 17.67 -4.50 -5.93
C MET A 31 17.57 -3.47 -7.06
N GLN A 32 17.28 -3.93 -8.27
CA GLN A 32 17.02 -3.04 -9.39
C GLN A 32 15.53 -2.73 -9.43
N LEU A 33 15.18 -1.47 -9.20
CA LEU A 33 13.81 -1.01 -9.39
C LEU A 33 13.53 -0.90 -10.90
N PRO A 34 12.45 -1.51 -11.40
CA PRO A 34 12.01 -1.26 -12.78
C PRO A 34 11.53 0.20 -12.90
N ALA A 35 11.27 0.66 -14.12
CA ALA A 35 10.50 1.88 -14.30
C ALA A 35 9.09 1.67 -13.72
N ILE A 36 8.65 2.61 -12.88
CA ILE A 36 7.35 2.59 -12.20
C ILE A 36 6.63 3.88 -12.51
N GLU A 37 5.36 3.78 -12.88
CA GLU A 37 4.46 4.92 -12.92
C GLU A 37 3.69 5.01 -11.59
N TRP A 38 3.59 6.21 -11.02
CA TRP A 38 2.71 6.45 -9.88
C TRP A 38 1.46 7.20 -10.35
N ARG A 39 0.29 6.57 -10.21
CA ARG A 39 -1.01 7.15 -10.57
C ARG A 39 -1.80 7.49 -9.31
N VAL A 40 -1.92 8.78 -9.04
CA VAL A 40 -2.79 9.29 -7.98
C VAL A 40 -4.21 9.41 -8.52
N VAL A 41 -5.16 8.71 -7.92
CA VAL A 41 -6.54 8.58 -8.41
C VAL A 41 -7.57 8.81 -7.31
N ASP A 42 -8.81 9.09 -7.68
CA ASP A 42 -9.91 9.13 -6.70
C ASP A 42 -10.35 7.71 -6.29
N ARG A 43 -11.21 7.60 -5.27
CA ARG A 43 -11.67 6.30 -4.76
C ARG A 43 -12.40 5.45 -5.81
N PRO A 44 -13.31 6.00 -6.63
CA PRO A 44 -13.89 5.26 -7.75
C PRO A 44 -12.85 4.79 -8.77
N GLY A 45 -11.88 5.63 -9.11
CA GLY A 45 -10.78 5.29 -10.01
C GLY A 45 -9.89 4.17 -9.48
N LEU A 46 -9.55 4.24 -8.20
CA LEU A 46 -8.77 3.21 -7.52
C LEU A 46 -9.46 1.85 -7.57
N LEU A 47 -10.76 1.81 -7.22
CA LEU A 47 -11.54 0.58 -7.24
C LEU A 47 -11.66 0.00 -8.66
N ARG A 48 -11.91 0.86 -9.67
CA ARG A 48 -11.96 0.40 -11.08
C ARG A 48 -10.64 -0.19 -11.53
N ALA A 49 -9.52 0.45 -11.21
CA ALA A 49 -8.20 -0.05 -11.58
C ALA A 49 -7.88 -1.39 -10.88
N TYR A 50 -8.27 -1.52 -9.60
CA TYR A 50 -8.11 -2.75 -8.82
C TYR A 50 -8.89 -3.91 -9.44
N GLN A 51 -10.17 -3.68 -9.75
CA GLN A 51 -11.04 -4.67 -10.40
C GLN A 51 -10.58 -5.02 -11.81
N ALA A 52 -10.12 -4.03 -12.59
CA ALA A 52 -9.55 -4.27 -13.92
C ALA A 52 -8.26 -5.12 -13.88
N SER A 53 -7.60 -5.17 -12.72
CA SER A 53 -6.45 -6.06 -12.46
C SER A 53 -6.88 -7.46 -11.99
N GLY A 54 -8.16 -7.81 -12.10
CA GLY A 54 -8.70 -9.12 -11.72
C GLY A 54 -8.85 -9.32 -10.20
N MET A 55 -8.76 -8.25 -9.42
CA MET A 55 -8.82 -8.31 -7.96
C MET A 55 -10.21 -8.01 -7.42
N GLU A 56 -10.55 -8.66 -6.31
CA GLU A 56 -11.81 -8.44 -5.59
C GLU A 56 -11.52 -7.89 -4.20
N LEU A 57 -12.25 -6.86 -3.80
CA LEU A 57 -12.17 -6.30 -2.46
C LEU A 57 -13.11 -7.08 -1.53
N ALA A 58 -12.56 -7.69 -0.48
CA ALA A 58 -13.39 -8.41 0.48
C ALA A 58 -14.30 -7.45 1.24
N SER A 59 -15.48 -7.93 1.64
CA SER A 59 -16.44 -7.12 2.40
C SER A 59 -15.80 -6.54 3.66
N GLY A 60 -15.87 -5.22 3.81
CA GLY A 60 -15.32 -4.49 4.96
C GLY A 60 -13.85 -4.10 4.86
N GLN A 61 -13.13 -4.48 3.80
CA GLN A 61 -11.79 -3.95 3.54
C GLN A 61 -11.84 -2.55 2.94
N GLN A 62 -10.81 -1.75 3.23
CA GLN A 62 -10.57 -0.46 2.59
C GLN A 62 -9.32 -0.56 1.73
N LEU A 63 -9.44 -0.05 0.51
CA LEU A 63 -8.33 0.05 -0.43
C LEU A 63 -7.82 1.50 -0.42
N GLU A 64 -6.54 1.66 -0.08
CA GLU A 64 -5.85 2.95 0.01
C GLU A 64 -4.76 3.11 -1.07
N GLY A 65 -4.26 1.98 -1.56
CA GLY A 65 -3.40 1.87 -2.73
C GLY A 65 -3.27 0.41 -3.17
N PHE A 66 -2.67 0.18 -4.34
CA PHE A 66 -2.22 -1.14 -4.78
C PHE A 66 -1.14 -1.03 -5.88
N ALA A 67 -0.30 -2.06 -5.99
CA ALA A 67 0.58 -2.29 -7.14
C ALA A 67 -0.10 -3.13 -8.22
N GLY A 68 -0.03 -2.68 -9.48
CA GLY A 68 -0.62 -3.37 -10.64
C GLY A 68 0.25 -3.27 -11.90
N ILE A 69 -0.28 -3.80 -13.00
CA ILE A 69 0.36 -3.76 -14.33
C ILE A 69 -0.65 -3.15 -15.32
N ALA A 70 -0.24 -2.12 -16.05
CA ALA A 70 -1.07 -1.51 -17.08
C ALA A 70 -1.10 -2.38 -18.36
N PRO A 71 -2.05 -2.15 -19.29
CA PRO A 71 -2.19 -2.98 -20.49
C PRO A 71 -0.93 -3.05 -21.39
N ASP A 72 -0.07 -2.03 -21.33
CA ASP A 72 1.20 -1.97 -22.06
C ASP A 72 2.36 -2.69 -21.34
N GLY A 73 2.11 -3.31 -20.19
CA GLY A 73 3.10 -3.99 -19.36
C GLY A 73 3.83 -3.07 -18.36
N THR A 74 3.50 -1.77 -18.32
CA THR A 74 4.08 -0.83 -17.36
C THR A 74 3.66 -1.19 -15.93
N ARG A 75 4.61 -1.19 -14.99
CA ARG A 75 4.33 -1.37 -13.56
C ARG A 75 3.81 -0.07 -12.98
N VAL A 76 2.68 -0.14 -12.29
CA VAL A 76 1.99 1.05 -11.80
C VAL A 76 1.66 0.90 -10.33
N VAL A 77 1.92 1.94 -9.55
CA VAL A 77 1.39 2.09 -8.19
C VAL A 77 0.21 3.04 -8.24
N TYR A 78 -0.94 2.61 -7.73
CA TYR A 78 -2.13 3.43 -7.59
C TYR A 78 -2.34 3.80 -6.13
N THR A 79 -2.61 5.07 -5.84
CA THR A 79 -2.98 5.52 -4.48
C THR A 79 -4.08 6.57 -4.54
N LEU A 80 -4.79 6.75 -3.43
CA LEU A 80 -5.58 7.97 -3.22
C LEU A 80 -4.65 9.20 -3.10
N PRO A 81 -5.12 10.43 -3.40
CA PRO A 81 -4.37 11.63 -3.11
C PRO A 81 -4.20 11.78 -1.58
N PRO A 82 -2.96 11.86 -1.07
CA PRO A 82 -2.76 12.10 0.35
C PRO A 82 -3.23 13.53 0.67
N ARG A 83 -3.85 13.71 1.84
CA ARG A 83 -4.20 15.05 2.35
C ARG A 83 -2.94 15.84 2.73
N THR A 84 -1.95 15.12 3.27
CA THR A 84 -0.63 15.61 3.65
C THR A 84 0.38 14.52 3.31
N VAL A 85 1.58 14.90 2.87
CA VAL A 85 2.68 13.94 2.68
C VAL A 85 3.38 13.73 4.02
N ASP A 86 2.87 12.76 4.79
CA ASP A 86 3.37 12.39 6.11
C ASP A 86 3.82 10.91 6.14
N ASP A 87 4.21 10.43 7.33
CA ASP A 87 4.68 9.05 7.52
C ASP A 87 3.63 8.01 7.10
N SER A 88 2.34 8.32 7.23
CA SER A 88 1.27 7.42 6.80
C SER A 88 1.21 7.33 5.28
N ALA A 89 1.20 8.47 4.59
CA ALA A 89 1.18 8.53 3.13
C ALA A 89 2.44 7.88 2.51
N THR A 90 3.60 8.12 3.11
CA THR A 90 4.87 7.52 2.67
C THR A 90 4.91 6.01 2.95
N CYS A 91 4.33 5.54 4.06
CA CYS A 91 4.20 4.11 4.36
C CYS A 91 3.34 3.41 3.32
N THR A 92 2.16 3.95 2.97
CA THR A 92 1.30 3.39 1.92
C THR A 92 2.03 3.32 0.58
N LEU A 93 2.64 4.42 0.13
CA LEU A 93 3.38 4.42 -1.14
C LEU A 93 4.56 3.44 -1.11
N GLY A 94 5.34 3.43 -0.02
CA GLY A 94 6.46 2.53 0.16
C GLY A 94 6.06 1.06 0.18
N HIS A 95 4.92 0.73 0.78
CA HIS A 95 4.34 -0.60 0.78
C HIS A 95 4.06 -1.08 -0.65
N GLU A 96 3.39 -0.27 -1.46
CA GLU A 96 3.09 -0.63 -2.85
C GLU A 96 4.32 -0.70 -3.74
N VAL A 97 5.28 0.21 -3.55
CA VAL A 97 6.56 0.13 -4.26
C VAL A 97 7.27 -1.19 -3.91
N MET A 98 7.22 -1.63 -2.65
CA MET A 98 7.84 -2.89 -2.23
C MET A 98 7.23 -4.11 -2.94
N HIS A 99 5.90 -4.14 -3.13
CA HIS A 99 5.23 -5.15 -3.94
C HIS A 99 5.76 -5.17 -5.39
N VAL A 100 6.00 -3.99 -5.97
CA VAL A 100 6.60 -3.88 -7.30
C VAL A 100 8.04 -4.41 -7.33
N VAL A 101 8.86 -4.14 -6.32
CA VAL A 101 10.27 -4.55 -6.32
C VAL A 101 10.42 -6.06 -6.07
N LEU A 102 9.65 -6.61 -5.14
CA LEU A 102 9.79 -8.01 -4.71
C LEU A 102 8.97 -8.98 -5.56
N GLY A 103 8.27 -8.49 -6.58
CA GLY A 103 7.56 -9.32 -7.55
C GLY A 103 6.25 -9.91 -7.03
N ALA A 104 5.79 -9.49 -5.85
CA ALA A 104 4.46 -9.81 -5.33
C ALA A 104 3.46 -8.81 -5.93
N TYR A 105 3.12 -8.99 -7.21
CA TYR A 105 2.03 -8.23 -7.81
C TYR A 105 0.70 -8.92 -7.53
N HIS A 106 -0.34 -8.12 -7.39
CA HIS A 106 -1.69 -8.57 -7.62
C HIS A 106 -1.84 -8.86 -9.13
N HIS A 107 -1.66 -10.12 -9.52
CA HIS A 107 -1.76 -10.55 -10.91
C HIS A 107 -3.21 -10.92 -11.26
N ALA A 108 -3.71 -10.38 -12.38
CA ALA A 108 -4.83 -10.98 -13.09
C ALA A 108 -4.41 -12.36 -13.60
N LYS A 109 -5.27 -13.37 -13.42
CA LYS A 109 -5.20 -14.59 -14.22
C LYS A 109 -5.66 -14.32 -15.65
#